data_AF-A0A6N7HZV4-F1
#
_entry.id   AF-A0A6N7HZV4-F1
#
_cell.length_a   1.000
_cell.length_b   1.000
_cell.length_c   1.000
_cell.angle_alpha   90.00
_cell.angle_beta   90.00
_cell.angle_gamma   90.00
#
_symmetry.space_group_name_H-M   'P 1'
#
loop_
_entity.id
_entity.type
_entity.pdbx_description
1 polymer ?
#
loop_
_entity_poly.entity_id
_entity_poly.type
_entity_poly.pdbx_seq_one_letter_code
_entity_poly.pdbx_strand_id
1 'polypeptide(L)'
;MSGSGTRKGGKHRKRPAKPRSGVLLKALVIGAATMVAAALGASQVSAMPDAPPPPAAGSALPMKVTAEDVPLTVDGQQITRSFEGSIKLRVRDSSQTDRWKLKLRVTALHMVSEDERADGFGKLTIDHQNGNIKADSVLELTGKHPPSWQQTLSLAFTLSIEKRYHVPNTNRVEDPLVLTTTKPGKLVGKVDNFPPKGAKHELREPIDLVHPQYPNRTVATIDGFPIRTEGA
;
A
#
# COMPACT_ATOMS: atom_id res chain seq x y z
N MET A 1 27.01 -37.42 11.78
CA MET A 1 27.13 -36.71 13.07
C MET A 1 25.72 -36.35 13.51
N SER A 2 25.32 -36.95 14.63
CA SER A 2 23.97 -36.96 15.18
C SER A 2 23.78 -35.77 16.12
N GLY A 3 22.59 -35.16 16.14
CA GLY A 3 22.31 -33.97 16.96
C GLY A 3 20.83 -33.66 17.10
N SER A 4 20.07 -34.58 17.70
CA SER A 4 18.71 -34.38 18.20
C SER A 4 18.75 -33.58 19.51
N GLY A 5 17.98 -32.48 19.61
CA GLY A 5 17.91 -31.64 20.80
C GLY A 5 16.48 -31.18 21.09
N THR A 6 15.75 -31.99 21.87
CA THR A 6 14.41 -31.69 22.39
C THR A 6 14.52 -30.89 23.69
N ARG A 7 13.75 -29.80 23.87
CA ARG A 7 13.48 -29.23 25.20
C ARG A 7 12.02 -28.78 25.34
N LYS A 8 11.28 -29.51 26.18
CA LYS A 8 9.98 -29.17 26.78
C LYS A 8 10.20 -28.54 28.16
N GLY A 9 9.41 -27.52 28.51
CA GLY A 9 9.27 -26.97 29.87
C GLY A 9 8.62 -25.58 29.78
N GLY A 10 7.66 -25.16 30.61
CA GLY A 10 7.09 -25.75 31.81
C GLY A 10 5.77 -25.07 32.16
N LYS A 11 5.03 -25.71 33.07
CA LYS A 11 3.72 -25.31 33.62
C LYS A 11 3.86 -24.29 34.76
N HIS A 12 2.71 -23.72 35.12
CA HIS A 12 2.26 -23.20 36.43
C HIS A 12 2.22 -21.68 36.67
N ARG A 13 1.00 -21.18 36.96
CA ARG A 13 0.56 -20.53 38.23
C ARG A 13 -0.92 -20.12 38.08
N LYS A 14 -1.87 -20.78 38.77
CA LYS A 14 -2.47 -20.53 40.10
C LYS A 14 -3.17 -19.16 40.29
N ARG A 15 -4.48 -19.27 40.58
CA ARG A 15 -5.51 -18.23 40.88
C ARG A 15 -5.33 -17.57 42.27
N PRO A 16 -5.98 -16.42 42.50
CA PRO A 16 -6.89 -16.24 43.66
C PRO A 16 -8.19 -15.47 43.26
N ALA A 17 -9.41 -15.89 43.62
CA ALA A 17 -10.16 -15.82 44.89
C ALA A 17 -10.89 -14.47 45.16
N LYS A 18 -12.23 -14.55 45.24
CA LYS A 18 -13.22 -13.49 45.55
C LYS A 18 -13.13 -13.01 47.01
N PRO A 19 -13.66 -11.81 47.29
CA PRO A 19 -14.39 -11.54 48.53
C PRO A 19 -15.89 -11.33 48.30
N ARG A 20 -16.70 -11.95 49.17
CA ARG A 20 -18.10 -11.64 49.47
C ARG A 20 -18.11 -10.76 50.71
N SER A 21 -18.92 -9.71 50.72
CA SER A 21 -19.43 -9.09 51.95
C SER A 21 -20.84 -8.57 51.68
N GLY A 22 -21.79 -9.05 52.48
CA GLY A 22 -23.11 -8.44 52.61
C GLY A 22 -23.15 -7.64 53.90
N VAL A 23 -24.14 -6.75 54.03
CA VAL A 23 -24.92 -6.47 55.24
C VAL A 23 -26.16 -5.66 54.81
N LEU A 24 -27.32 -6.07 55.32
CA LEU A 24 -28.61 -5.38 55.32
C LEU A 24 -28.60 -4.19 56.30
N LEU A 25 -29.28 -3.09 55.97
CA LEU A 25 -30.09 -2.37 56.96
C LEU A 25 -31.14 -1.46 56.30
N LYS A 26 -32.37 -1.60 56.79
CA LYS A 26 -33.56 -0.81 56.46
C LYS A 26 -33.50 0.53 57.21
N ALA A 27 -33.93 1.61 56.57
CA ALA A 27 -34.55 2.74 57.25
C ALA A 27 -35.53 3.45 56.30
N LEU A 28 -36.76 3.58 56.79
CA LEU A 28 -37.88 4.32 56.20
C LEU A 28 -37.79 5.77 56.69
N VAL A 29 -37.78 6.76 55.80
CA VAL A 29 -38.07 8.16 56.15
C VAL A 29 -39.03 8.73 55.11
N ILE A 30 -40.12 9.27 55.65
CA ILE A 30 -41.23 9.94 54.97
C ILE A 30 -40.87 11.42 54.84
N GLY A 31 -41.12 12.03 53.68
CA GLY A 31 -41.45 13.45 53.60
C GLY A 31 -40.60 14.32 52.68
N ALA A 32 -41.32 15.22 52.00
CA ALA A 32 -40.88 16.37 51.20
C ALA A 32 -40.54 16.11 49.71
N ALA A 33 -41.54 16.43 48.88
CA ALA A 33 -41.43 16.57 47.44
C ALA A 33 -40.41 17.64 47.06
N THR A 34 -39.37 17.23 46.36
CA THR A 34 -38.55 18.10 45.50
C THR A 34 -38.26 17.27 44.25
N MET A 35 -38.85 17.63 43.12
CA MET A 35 -38.53 17.04 41.82
C MET A 35 -37.12 17.50 41.41
N VAL A 36 -36.09 16.88 41.98
CA VAL A 36 -34.77 16.86 41.38
C VAL A 36 -34.86 15.84 40.26
N ALA A 37 -35.02 16.32 39.03
CA ALA A 37 -34.83 15.50 37.84
C ALA A 37 -33.38 15.02 37.85
N ALA A 38 -33.16 13.85 38.45
CA ALA A 38 -31.95 13.08 38.25
C ALA A 38 -31.91 12.74 36.76
N ALA A 39 -31.18 13.55 36.00
CA ALA A 39 -30.70 13.18 34.69
C ALA A 39 -29.84 11.93 34.90
N LEU A 40 -30.49 10.78 34.81
CA LEU A 40 -29.85 9.49 34.69
C LEU A 40 -28.87 9.65 33.53
N GLY A 41 -27.59 9.74 33.88
CA GLY A 41 -26.49 9.68 32.94
C GLY A 41 -26.56 8.34 32.23
N ALA A 42 -27.36 8.29 31.17
CA ALA A 42 -27.23 7.29 30.14
C ALA A 42 -25.80 7.48 29.62
N SER A 43 -24.92 6.59 30.08
CA SER A 43 -23.62 6.42 29.44
C SER A 43 -23.95 6.10 27.99
N GLN A 44 -23.83 7.10 27.11
CA GLN A 44 -23.89 6.88 25.69
C GLN A 44 -22.69 5.99 25.40
N VAL A 45 -22.94 4.68 25.35
CA VAL A 45 -22.08 3.75 24.64
C VAL A 45 -22.20 4.19 23.19
N SER A 46 -21.38 5.17 22.80
CA SER A 46 -21.19 5.52 21.41
C SER A 46 -20.77 4.23 20.74
N ALA A 47 -21.69 3.59 20.02
CA ALA A 47 -21.39 2.46 19.17
C ALA A 47 -20.24 2.91 18.28
N MET A 48 -19.05 2.36 18.55
CA MET A 48 -17.85 2.72 17.81
C MET A 48 -18.12 2.39 16.35
N PRO A 49 -17.78 3.26 15.39
CA PRO A 49 -17.89 2.91 13.99
C PRO A 49 -16.97 1.72 13.74
N ASP A 50 -17.56 0.54 13.55
CA ASP A 50 -16.85 -0.65 13.09
C ASP A 50 -16.08 -0.28 11.82
N ALA A 51 -14.80 -0.66 11.75
CA ALA A 51 -14.00 -0.47 10.54
C ALA A 51 -14.79 -1.03 9.33
N PRO A 52 -14.85 -0.30 8.20
CA PRO A 52 -15.65 -0.71 7.05
C PRO A 52 -15.22 -2.12 6.61
N PRO A 53 -16.17 -3.00 6.23
CA PRO A 53 -15.85 -4.37 5.86
C PRO A 53 -14.80 -4.40 4.75
N PRO A 54 -13.85 -5.35 4.78
CA PRO A 54 -12.81 -5.41 3.76
C PRO A 54 -13.44 -5.70 2.39
N PRO A 55 -12.85 -5.20 1.29
CA PRO A 55 -13.28 -5.57 -0.05
C PRO A 55 -13.34 -7.08 -0.26
N ALA A 56 -14.34 -7.53 -1.02
CA ALA A 56 -14.53 -8.95 -1.34
C ALA A 56 -13.37 -9.49 -2.21
N ALA A 57 -13.07 -10.78 -2.06
CA ALA A 57 -12.14 -11.45 -2.96
C ALA A 57 -12.65 -11.37 -4.40
N GLY A 58 -11.75 -11.14 -5.35
CA GLY A 58 -12.05 -10.97 -6.77
C GLY A 58 -12.42 -9.53 -7.17
N SER A 59 -12.74 -8.63 -6.23
CA SER A 59 -13.07 -7.24 -6.52
C SER A 59 -11.92 -6.53 -7.23
N ALA A 60 -12.26 -5.77 -8.28
CA ALA A 60 -11.34 -4.86 -8.96
C ALA A 60 -11.47 -3.46 -8.34
N LEU A 61 -10.33 -2.82 -8.13
CA LEU A 61 -10.17 -1.59 -7.38
C LEU A 61 -9.34 -0.63 -8.27
N PRO A 62 -10.01 0.14 -9.14
CA PRO A 62 -9.34 1.18 -9.91
C PRO A 62 -8.94 2.33 -9.00
N MET A 63 -7.74 2.86 -9.22
CA MET A 63 -7.21 4.02 -8.51
C MET A 63 -6.48 4.93 -9.49
N LYS A 64 -6.55 6.24 -9.24
CA LYS A 64 -5.66 7.22 -9.84
C LYS A 64 -4.31 7.15 -9.14
N VAL A 65 -3.25 7.39 -9.90
CA VAL A 65 -1.89 7.46 -9.36
C VAL A 65 -1.17 8.66 -9.95
N THR A 66 -0.52 9.43 -9.08
CA THR A 66 0.44 10.47 -9.47
C THR A 66 1.79 10.17 -8.84
N ALA A 67 2.86 10.57 -9.51
CA ALA A 67 4.20 10.52 -8.97
C ALA A 67 4.89 11.84 -9.31
N GLU A 68 5.32 12.57 -8.30
CA GLU A 68 5.95 13.88 -8.47
C GLU A 68 7.47 13.72 -8.28
N ASP A 69 8.27 14.43 -9.08
CA ASP A 69 9.72 14.50 -8.91
C ASP A 69 10.44 13.15 -8.80
N VAL A 70 10.06 12.17 -9.62
CA VAL A 70 10.67 10.84 -9.67
C VAL A 70 12.12 10.98 -10.17
N PRO A 71 13.14 10.65 -9.37
CA PRO A 71 14.52 10.60 -9.85
C PRO A 71 14.77 9.32 -10.65
N LEU A 72 15.24 9.49 -11.89
CA LEU A 72 15.68 8.40 -12.76
C LEU A 72 17.11 8.63 -13.20
N THR A 73 17.90 7.56 -13.25
CA THR A 73 19.20 7.55 -13.89
C THR A 73 19.09 6.73 -15.17
N VAL A 74 19.32 7.32 -16.35
CA VAL A 74 19.24 6.65 -17.66
C VAL A 74 20.60 6.78 -18.35
N ASP A 75 21.26 5.67 -18.69
CA ASP A 75 22.62 5.67 -19.23
C ASP A 75 23.64 6.51 -18.43
N GLY A 76 23.44 6.59 -17.10
CA GLY A 76 24.29 7.39 -16.20
C GLY A 76 23.93 8.88 -16.12
N GLN A 77 22.95 9.36 -16.90
CA GLN A 77 22.41 10.71 -16.78
C GLN A 77 21.23 10.72 -15.80
N GLN A 78 21.29 11.60 -14.79
CA GLN A 78 20.19 11.82 -13.87
C GLN A 78 19.15 12.77 -14.49
N ILE A 79 17.89 12.36 -14.43
CA ILE A 79 16.73 13.14 -14.83
C ILE A 79 15.64 13.05 -13.76
N THR A 80 14.73 14.01 -13.79
CA THR A 80 13.56 14.02 -12.90
C THR A 80 12.29 14.11 -13.73
N ARG A 81 11.27 13.34 -13.35
CA ARG A 81 9.98 13.30 -14.06
C ARG A 81 8.79 13.21 -13.11
N SER A 82 7.73 13.91 -13.46
CA SER A 82 6.41 13.71 -12.88
C SER A 82 5.58 12.83 -13.82
N PHE A 83 4.78 11.95 -13.24
CA PHE A 83 3.93 11.02 -13.95
C PHE A 83 2.50 11.07 -13.42
N GLU A 84 1.54 10.96 -14.32
CA GLU A 84 0.12 10.78 -13.99
C GLU A 84 -0.42 9.52 -14.68
N GLY A 85 -1.35 8.84 -14.02
CA GLY A 85 -2.11 7.79 -14.67
C GLY A 85 -3.01 6.99 -13.73
N SER A 86 -3.08 5.69 -13.96
CA SER A 86 -3.99 4.80 -13.22
C SER A 86 -3.34 3.45 -12.89
N ILE A 87 -3.81 2.88 -11.79
CA ILE A 87 -3.48 1.53 -11.35
C ILE A 87 -4.77 0.78 -11.03
N LYS A 88 -4.88 -0.47 -11.47
CA LYS A 88 -6.00 -1.36 -11.10
C LYS A 88 -5.46 -2.48 -10.24
N LEU A 89 -5.96 -2.57 -9.03
CA LEU A 89 -5.71 -3.71 -8.14
C LEU A 89 -6.87 -4.68 -8.20
N ARG A 90 -6.58 -5.96 -8.01
CA ARG A 90 -7.58 -7.00 -7.80
C ARG A 90 -7.32 -7.71 -6.49
N VAL A 91 -8.35 -7.87 -5.67
CA VAL A 91 -8.26 -8.67 -4.44
C VAL A 91 -8.13 -10.13 -4.85
N ARG A 92 -7.00 -10.75 -4.49
CA ARG A 92 -6.73 -12.16 -4.79
C ARG A 92 -7.39 -13.06 -3.77
N ASP A 93 -7.10 -12.79 -2.50
CA ASP A 93 -7.50 -13.60 -1.38
C ASP A 93 -7.48 -12.75 -0.10
N SER A 94 -8.35 -13.08 0.86
CA SER A 94 -8.24 -12.59 2.23
C SER A 94 -7.63 -13.70 3.06
N SER A 95 -6.64 -13.38 3.90
CA SER A 95 -6.05 -14.42 4.75
C SER A 95 -7.14 -15.05 5.61
N GLN A 96 -7.31 -16.38 5.54
CA GLN A 96 -8.31 -17.10 6.36
C GLN A 96 -8.11 -16.87 7.86
N THR A 97 -6.87 -16.59 8.28
CA THR A 97 -6.50 -16.31 9.67
C THR A 97 -6.58 -14.83 10.04
N ASP A 98 -6.56 -13.93 9.06
CA ASP A 98 -6.65 -12.49 9.28
C ASP A 98 -7.44 -11.84 8.15
N ARG A 99 -8.74 -11.62 8.41
CA ARG A 99 -9.66 -11.00 7.47
C ARG A 99 -9.23 -9.60 7.01
N TRP A 100 -8.31 -8.96 7.72
CA TRP A 100 -7.81 -7.62 7.43
C TRP A 100 -6.44 -7.60 6.75
N LYS A 101 -5.90 -8.79 6.45
CA LYS A 101 -4.72 -8.96 5.60
C LYS A 101 -5.16 -9.43 4.21
N LEU A 102 -5.22 -8.48 3.28
CA LEU A 102 -5.64 -8.73 1.91
C LEU A 102 -4.42 -8.89 1.01
N LYS A 103 -4.42 -9.97 0.23
CA LYS A 103 -3.50 -10.10 -0.90
C LYS A 103 -4.12 -9.42 -2.11
N LEU A 104 -3.40 -8.46 -2.66
CA LEU A 104 -3.80 -7.69 -3.82
C LEU A 104 -2.89 -8.05 -4.99
N ARG A 105 -3.37 -7.88 -6.20
CA ARG A 105 -2.56 -8.00 -7.41
C ARG A 105 -2.76 -6.78 -8.29
N VAL A 106 -1.66 -6.21 -8.76
CA VAL A 106 -1.70 -5.22 -9.83
C VAL A 106 -2.09 -5.94 -11.11
N THR A 107 -3.21 -5.53 -11.71
CA THR A 107 -3.71 -6.10 -12.97
C THR A 107 -3.60 -5.13 -14.14
N ALA A 108 -3.47 -3.84 -13.85
CA ALA A 108 -3.14 -2.82 -14.83
C ALA A 108 -2.39 -1.68 -14.13
N LEU A 109 -1.48 -1.07 -14.86
CA LEU A 109 -0.71 0.11 -14.50
C LEU A 109 -0.45 0.82 -15.83
N HIS A 110 -0.76 2.09 -15.88
CA HIS A 110 -0.44 2.96 -17.00
C HIS A 110 -0.16 4.34 -16.44
N MET A 111 1.04 4.85 -16.66
CA MET A 111 1.43 6.20 -16.25
C MET A 111 2.23 6.86 -17.38
N VAL A 112 2.03 8.16 -17.55
CA VAL A 112 2.66 8.95 -18.60
C VAL A 112 3.33 10.15 -17.96
N SER A 113 4.53 10.50 -18.42
CA SER A 113 5.21 11.70 -17.96
C SER A 113 4.45 12.96 -18.40
N GLU A 114 4.24 13.91 -17.48
CA GLU A 114 3.55 15.17 -17.77
C GLU A 114 4.38 16.10 -18.68
N ASP A 115 5.70 16.12 -18.48
CA ASP A 115 6.61 17.05 -19.15
C ASP A 115 7.45 16.35 -20.23
N GLU A 116 7.40 16.89 -21.45
CA GLU A 116 8.47 16.73 -22.44
C GLU A 116 9.56 17.78 -22.15
N ARG A 117 10.60 17.40 -21.40
CA ARG A 117 11.73 18.31 -21.12
C ARG A 117 12.77 18.27 -22.24
N ALA A 118 13.50 19.36 -22.40
CA ALA A 118 14.61 19.49 -23.36
C ALA A 118 15.89 18.72 -22.94
N ASP A 119 15.75 17.63 -22.19
CA ASP A 119 16.86 16.77 -21.75
C ASP A 119 17.13 15.59 -22.70
N GLY A 120 16.37 15.51 -23.80
CA GLY A 120 16.59 14.56 -24.89
C GLY A 120 15.82 13.25 -24.76
N PHE A 121 15.14 12.99 -23.64
CA PHE A 121 14.44 11.70 -23.39
C PHE A 121 12.99 11.66 -23.89
N GLY A 122 12.43 12.81 -24.29
CA GLY A 122 11.05 12.91 -24.76
C GLY A 122 10.03 12.42 -23.73
N LYS A 123 8.97 11.78 -24.22
CA LYS A 123 7.89 11.21 -23.42
C LYS A 123 8.30 9.87 -22.82
N LEU A 124 8.03 9.70 -21.52
CA LEU A 124 8.22 8.45 -20.80
C LEU A 124 6.85 7.83 -20.47
N THR A 125 6.72 6.52 -20.70
CA THR A 125 5.50 5.78 -20.40
C THR A 125 5.83 4.55 -19.56
N ILE A 126 5.10 4.35 -18.46
CA ILE A 126 5.21 3.19 -17.59
C ILE A 126 3.95 2.35 -17.76
N ASP A 127 4.11 1.11 -18.21
CA ASP A 127 3.01 0.16 -18.42
C ASP A 127 3.19 -1.09 -17.59
N HIS A 128 2.09 -1.69 -17.14
CA HIS A 128 2.15 -2.97 -16.43
C HIS A 128 2.83 -4.04 -17.29
N GLN A 129 3.80 -4.72 -16.71
CA GLN A 129 4.43 -5.85 -17.36
C GLN A 129 3.46 -7.03 -17.33
N ASN A 130 2.82 -7.32 -18.47
CA ASN A 130 1.87 -8.43 -18.66
C ASN A 130 2.50 -9.84 -18.56
N GLY A 131 3.67 -9.97 -17.92
CA GLY A 131 4.35 -11.24 -17.69
C GLY A 131 3.74 -12.07 -16.56
N ASN A 132 4.21 -13.29 -16.41
CA ASN A 132 3.84 -14.22 -15.33
C ASN A 132 4.44 -13.82 -13.96
N ILE A 133 4.56 -12.52 -13.70
CA ILE A 133 5.14 -11.99 -12.46
C ILE A 133 4.06 -12.09 -11.38
N LYS A 134 4.24 -13.06 -10.48
CA LYS A 134 3.31 -13.38 -9.38
C LYS A 134 3.67 -12.63 -8.10
N ALA A 135 4.08 -11.37 -8.22
CA ALA A 135 4.37 -10.55 -7.05
C ALA A 135 3.06 -10.03 -6.46
N ASP A 136 2.71 -10.53 -5.28
CA ASP A 136 1.52 -10.07 -4.59
C ASP A 136 1.82 -8.75 -3.86
N SER A 137 0.84 -7.85 -3.91
CA SER A 137 0.75 -6.67 -3.08
C SER A 137 -0.03 -7.03 -1.80
N VAL A 138 0.15 -6.26 -0.73
CA VAL A 138 -0.45 -6.57 0.57
C VAL A 138 -1.09 -5.31 1.15
N LEU A 139 -2.30 -5.45 1.69
CA LEU A 139 -2.91 -4.46 2.57
C LEU A 139 -3.11 -5.11 3.94
N GLU A 140 -2.58 -4.50 4.98
CA GLU A 140 -2.59 -5.05 6.34
C GLU A 140 -3.03 -4.00 7.34
N LEU A 141 -3.98 -4.35 8.22
CA LEU A 141 -4.42 -3.47 9.30
C LEU A 141 -3.35 -3.39 10.39
N THR A 142 -2.81 -2.20 10.62
CA THR A 142 -1.77 -1.93 11.62
C THR A 142 -2.32 -1.37 12.92
N GLY A 143 -3.49 -0.74 12.90
CA GLY A 143 -4.15 -0.14 14.05
C GLY A 143 -5.65 -0.30 13.95
N LYS A 144 -6.33 -0.45 15.09
CA LYS A 144 -7.80 -0.65 15.13
C LYS A 144 -8.57 0.63 15.42
N HIS A 145 -8.00 1.56 16.19
CA HIS A 145 -8.70 2.77 16.67
C HIS A 145 -7.74 3.97 16.79
N PRO A 146 -7.79 4.95 15.87
CA PRO A 146 -8.49 4.87 14.58
C PRO A 146 -7.93 3.72 13.72
N PRO A 147 -8.71 3.16 12.79
CA PRO A 147 -8.19 2.10 11.94
C PRO A 147 -7.10 2.68 11.03
N SER A 148 -5.97 1.98 10.96
CA SER A 148 -4.84 2.36 10.12
C SER A 148 -4.34 1.14 9.38
N TRP A 149 -3.94 1.32 8.13
CA TRP A 149 -3.48 0.25 7.28
C TRP A 149 -2.09 0.56 6.74
N GLN A 150 -1.33 -0.50 6.47
CA GLN A 150 -0.11 -0.45 5.70
C GLN A 150 -0.37 -1.14 4.37
N GLN A 151 -0.08 -0.44 3.29
CA GLN A 151 -0.17 -0.96 1.94
C GLN A 151 1.24 -1.13 1.38
N THR A 152 1.52 -2.33 0.86
CA THR A 152 2.75 -2.65 0.12
C THR A 152 2.35 -3.02 -1.30
N LEU A 153 2.71 -2.18 -2.27
CA LEU A 153 2.51 -2.43 -3.69
C LEU A 153 3.75 -3.06 -4.28
N SER A 154 3.58 -4.21 -4.92
CA SER A 154 4.63 -4.88 -5.70
C SER A 154 4.39 -4.56 -7.18
N LEU A 155 5.24 -3.72 -7.78
CA LEU A 155 5.09 -3.26 -9.15
C LEU A 155 6.15 -3.90 -10.06
N ALA A 156 5.70 -4.53 -11.15
CA ALA A 156 6.56 -4.88 -12.28
C ALA A 156 5.99 -4.23 -13.54
N PHE A 157 6.85 -3.58 -14.29
CA PHE A 157 6.45 -2.71 -15.38
C PHE A 157 7.50 -2.62 -16.49
N THR A 158 7.06 -2.07 -17.61
CA THR A 158 7.90 -1.66 -18.72
C THR A 158 7.98 -0.15 -18.75
N LEU A 159 9.18 0.41 -18.93
CA LEU A 159 9.39 1.83 -19.16
C LEU A 159 9.74 2.04 -20.64
N SER A 160 8.93 2.81 -21.35
CA SER A 160 9.16 3.21 -22.73
C SER A 160 9.63 4.66 -22.79
N ILE A 161 10.73 4.92 -23.50
CA ILE A 161 11.34 6.25 -23.67
C ILE A 161 11.30 6.59 -25.17
N GLU A 162 10.52 7.60 -25.56
CA GLU A 162 10.21 7.87 -26.96
C GLU A 162 11.40 8.35 -27.80
N LYS A 163 12.22 9.26 -27.28
CA LYS A 163 13.32 9.88 -28.03
C LYS A 163 14.57 9.76 -27.18
N ARG A 164 15.67 9.22 -27.70
CA ARG A 164 16.95 9.25 -26.99
C ARG A 164 17.86 10.40 -27.44
N TYR A 165 17.81 10.74 -28.73
CA TYR A 165 18.61 11.80 -29.30
C TYR A 165 17.85 12.44 -30.46
N HIS A 166 17.35 13.67 -30.31
CA HIS A 166 17.03 14.47 -31.48
C HIS A 166 18.35 14.85 -32.14
N VAL A 167 18.82 14.07 -33.12
CA VAL A 167 19.88 14.51 -34.02
C VAL A 167 19.26 15.57 -34.92
N PRO A 168 19.65 16.85 -34.80
CA PRO A 168 19.14 17.87 -35.71
C PRO A 168 19.48 17.43 -37.12
N ASN A 169 18.53 17.53 -38.05
CA ASN A 169 18.69 17.24 -39.48
C ASN A 169 18.55 15.78 -39.96
N THR A 170 18.09 14.84 -39.12
CA THR A 170 17.61 13.54 -39.59
C THR A 170 16.12 13.37 -39.29
N ASN A 171 15.27 13.24 -40.33
CA ASN A 171 13.84 12.88 -40.20
C ASN A 171 13.62 11.43 -39.71
N ARG A 172 14.59 10.85 -38.99
CA ARG A 172 14.50 9.49 -38.48
C ARG A 172 13.82 9.52 -37.13
N VAL A 173 12.61 8.98 -37.08
CA VAL A 173 11.96 8.59 -35.83
C VAL A 173 12.68 7.32 -35.38
N GLU A 174 13.42 7.40 -34.28
CA GLU A 174 14.01 6.22 -33.66
C GLU A 174 12.90 5.41 -32.95
N ASP A 175 13.05 4.09 -32.93
CA ASP A 175 12.14 3.24 -32.17
C ASP A 175 12.26 3.56 -30.66
N PRO A 176 11.14 3.60 -29.91
CA PRO A 176 11.18 3.85 -28.48
C PRO A 176 12.07 2.84 -27.76
N LEU A 177 12.92 3.30 -26.84
CA LEU A 177 13.63 2.39 -25.97
C LEU A 177 12.65 1.81 -24.96
N VAL A 178 12.48 0.49 -25.00
CA VAL A 178 11.66 -0.25 -24.04
C VAL A 178 12.54 -0.98 -23.04
N LEU A 179 12.36 -0.68 -21.76
CA LEU A 179 13.05 -1.31 -20.64
C LEU A 179 12.06 -2.06 -19.75
N THR A 180 12.53 -3.08 -19.04
CA THR A 180 11.71 -3.89 -18.13
C THR A 180 12.35 -3.99 -16.77
N THR A 181 11.53 -4.06 -15.71
CA THR A 181 12.02 -4.25 -14.35
C THR A 181 12.66 -5.63 -14.20
N THR A 182 13.86 -5.69 -13.61
CA THR A 182 14.53 -6.97 -13.30
C THR A 182 13.84 -7.70 -12.14
N LYS A 183 13.37 -6.94 -11.16
CA LYS A 183 12.62 -7.39 -9.99
C LYS A 183 11.47 -6.44 -9.72
N PRO A 184 10.35 -6.93 -9.17
CA PRO A 184 9.24 -6.06 -8.79
C PRO A 184 9.68 -5.04 -7.73
N GLY A 185 9.48 -3.75 -8.01
CA GLY A 185 9.67 -2.68 -7.04
C GLY A 185 8.64 -2.77 -5.93
N LYS A 186 9.05 -2.45 -4.70
CA LYS A 186 8.16 -2.45 -3.53
C LYS A 186 7.93 -1.03 -3.04
N LEU A 187 6.69 -0.57 -3.15
CA LEU A 187 6.25 0.71 -2.62
C LEU A 187 5.50 0.48 -1.33
N VAL A 188 5.84 1.19 -0.26
CA VAL A 188 5.17 1.06 1.03
C VAL A 188 4.55 2.39 1.44
N GLY A 189 3.28 2.35 1.81
CA GLY A 189 2.51 3.51 2.24
C GLY A 189 1.66 3.21 3.47
N LYS A 190 1.37 4.26 4.23
CA LYS A 190 0.32 4.23 5.26
C LYS A 190 -0.97 4.73 4.65
N VAL A 191 -2.07 4.08 5.00
CA VAL A 191 -3.38 4.34 4.44
C VAL A 191 -4.37 4.44 5.61
N ASP A 192 -5.12 5.53 5.68
CA ASP A 192 -6.11 5.76 6.75
C ASP A 192 -7.53 5.38 6.35
N ASN A 193 -7.76 5.06 5.07
CA ASN A 193 -9.04 4.63 4.52
C ASN A 193 -8.80 3.78 3.28
N PHE A 194 -9.63 2.77 3.03
CA PHE A 194 -9.54 1.99 1.80
C PHE A 194 -10.89 2.00 1.05
N PRO A 195 -10.97 2.44 -0.22
CA PRO A 195 -9.88 2.93 -1.08
C PRO A 195 -9.15 4.17 -0.53
N PRO A 196 -7.85 4.34 -0.85
CA PRO A 196 -7.05 5.45 -0.35
C PRO A 196 -7.55 6.79 -0.86
N LYS A 197 -7.39 7.85 -0.06
CA LYS A 197 -7.71 9.24 -0.41
C LYS A 197 -6.44 10.08 -0.43
N GLY A 198 -5.56 9.83 -1.41
CA GLY A 198 -4.27 10.50 -1.52
C GLY A 198 -3.16 9.86 -0.67
N ALA A 199 -3.18 8.54 -0.48
CA ALA A 199 -2.17 7.84 0.31
C ALA A 199 -0.81 7.89 -0.40
N LYS A 200 0.24 8.30 0.33
CA LYS A 200 1.62 8.34 -0.18
C LYS A 200 2.28 6.98 0.00
N HIS A 201 3.02 6.55 -1.02
CA HIS A 201 3.85 5.37 -0.97
C HIS A 201 5.25 5.71 -1.41
N GLU A 202 6.23 5.13 -0.73
CA GLU A 202 7.65 5.34 -1.00
C GLU A 202 8.30 4.05 -1.45
N LEU A 203 9.26 4.19 -2.35
CA LEU A 203 10.05 3.08 -2.85
C LEU A 203 11.02 2.60 -1.77
N ARG A 204 11.00 1.29 -1.50
CA ARG A 204 11.90 0.68 -0.50
C ARG A 204 13.32 0.51 -0.99
N GLU A 205 13.46 0.14 -2.26
CA GLU A 205 14.73 -0.16 -2.92
C GLU A 205 14.67 0.35 -4.36
N PRO A 206 15.78 0.90 -4.90
CA PRO A 206 15.83 1.32 -6.30
C PRO A 206 15.40 0.21 -7.26
N ILE A 207 14.80 0.60 -8.38
CA ILE A 207 14.33 -0.35 -9.39
C ILE A 207 15.26 -0.31 -10.58
N ASP A 208 15.94 -1.43 -10.83
CA ASP A 208 16.77 -1.59 -12.03
C ASP A 208 15.92 -2.00 -13.23
N LEU A 209 16.14 -1.28 -14.33
CA LEU A 209 15.50 -1.46 -15.62
C LEU A 209 16.53 -1.92 -16.65
N VAL A 210 16.23 -3.01 -17.33
CA VAL A 210 17.11 -3.64 -18.32
C VAL A 210 16.44 -3.69 -19.68
N HIS A 211 17.24 -3.73 -20.74
CA HIS A 211 16.71 -4.00 -22.07
C HIS A 211 16.37 -5.49 -22.20
N PRO A 212 15.21 -5.89 -22.75
CA PRO A 212 14.82 -7.30 -22.86
C PRO A 212 15.83 -8.19 -23.59
N GLN A 213 16.52 -7.65 -24.59
CA GLN A 213 17.54 -8.40 -25.35
C GLN A 213 18.90 -8.47 -24.63
N TYR A 214 19.14 -7.59 -23.65
CA TYR A 214 20.40 -7.49 -22.92
C TYR A 214 20.14 -7.45 -21.40
N PRO A 215 19.57 -8.50 -20.80
CA PRO A 215 19.08 -8.49 -19.42
C PRO A 215 20.21 -8.38 -18.37
N ASN A 216 21.46 -8.61 -18.76
CA ASN A 216 22.62 -8.53 -17.87
C ASN A 216 23.18 -7.10 -17.71
N ARG A 217 22.56 -6.10 -18.37
CA ARG A 217 22.98 -4.71 -18.33
C ARG A 217 21.83 -3.82 -17.88
N THR A 218 21.97 -3.20 -16.71
CA THR A 218 21.10 -2.10 -16.27
C THR A 218 21.29 -0.91 -17.19
N VAL A 219 20.19 -0.42 -17.76
CA VAL A 219 20.15 0.71 -18.67
C VAL A 219 19.59 1.94 -17.97
N ALA A 220 18.61 1.72 -17.08
CA ALA A 220 18.09 2.77 -16.22
C ALA A 220 17.83 2.26 -14.81
N THR A 221 17.83 3.18 -13.86
CA THR A 221 17.45 2.92 -12.46
C THR A 221 16.46 4.00 -12.04
N ILE A 222 15.40 3.59 -11.34
CA ILE A 222 14.51 4.51 -10.62
C ILE A 222 14.96 4.53 -9.17
N ASP A 223 15.58 5.63 -8.76
CA ASP A 223 16.24 5.77 -7.46
C ASP A 223 15.22 6.00 -6.33
N GLY A 224 14.09 6.62 -6.67
CA GLY A 224 12.97 6.89 -5.80
C GLY A 224 11.69 6.94 -6.63
N PHE A 225 10.58 6.52 -6.05
CA PHE A 225 9.30 6.54 -6.76
C PHE A 225 8.17 6.93 -5.81
N PRO A 226 8.12 8.22 -5.39
CA PRO A 226 7.08 8.70 -4.49
C PRO A 226 5.75 8.75 -5.26
N ILE A 227 4.84 7.85 -4.93
CA ILE A 227 3.52 7.83 -5.57
C ILE A 227 2.43 8.23 -4.59
N ARG A 228 1.39 8.89 -5.11
CA ARG A 228 0.14 9.18 -4.41
C ARG A 228 -0.98 8.40 -5.07
N THR A 229 -1.75 7.65 -4.29
CA THR A 229 -2.89 6.89 -4.81
C THR A 229 -4.22 7.42 -4.27
N GLU A 230 -5.21 7.46 -5.15
CA GLU A 230 -6.56 7.90 -4.83
C GLU A 230 -7.58 6.93 -5.45
N GLY A 231 -8.56 6.49 -4.66
CA GLY A 231 -9.68 5.70 -5.12
C GLY A 231 -10.42 6.45 -6.23
N ALA A 232 -10.68 5.75 -7.33
CA ALA A 232 -11.46 6.29 -8.44
C ALA A 232 -12.97 6.31 -8.12
#